data_AF-K2KNP9-F1
#
_entry.id   AF-K2KNP9-F1
#
_cell.length_a   1.000
_cell.length_b   1.000
_cell.length_c   1.000
_cell.angle_alpha   90.00
_cell.angle_beta   90.00
_cell.angle_gamma   90.00
#
_symmetry.space_group_name_H-M   'P 1'
#
loop_
_entity.id
_entity.type
_entity.pdbx_description
1 polymer ?
#
loop_
_entity_poly.entity_id
_entity_poly.type
_entity_poly.pdbx_seq_one_letter_code
_entity_poly.pdbx_strand_id
1 'polypeptide(L)'
;MLHQKAKHLHALKNINEPKNPNDLIILEDLIALLDFKIEFKEREELHFKEKEEITNKYKQAKEMLEKIPDQQDKEIQKFYKDFSKLLQTPATSQNFEEISHSYDAIISQLKQHKEQTTHLLNKYDNDLSYAITHKRLHKHLMEQNIYNPAGIFTLLSALKSAIDARIFKRQEILNEETTLKTAIKVELRDAFNKNPSLKDLQKEKEFITQTLFNELTQNHHQGNSHA
;
A
#
# COMPACT_ATOMS: atom_id res chain seq x y z
N MET A 1 6.57 13.10 -47.60
CA MET A 1 6.20 14.52 -47.77
C MET A 1 6.94 15.47 -46.83
N LEU A 2 6.83 15.34 -45.50
CA LEU A 2 7.46 16.25 -44.52
C LEU A 2 8.99 16.38 -44.66
N HIS A 3 9.68 15.28 -44.90
CA HIS A 3 11.14 15.27 -45.07
C HIS A 3 11.59 16.02 -46.34
N GLN A 4 10.84 15.91 -47.45
CA GLN A 4 11.10 16.67 -48.68
C GLN A 4 10.85 18.17 -48.48
N LYS A 5 9.78 18.53 -47.76
CA LYS A 5 9.47 19.92 -47.40
C LYS A 5 10.56 20.53 -46.48
N ALA A 6 11.07 19.77 -45.52
CA ALA A 6 12.17 20.20 -44.64
C ALA A 6 13.50 20.38 -45.40
N LYS A 7 13.77 19.54 -46.40
CA LYS A 7 14.96 19.64 -47.25
C LYS A 7 14.91 20.86 -48.19
N HIS A 8 13.72 21.20 -48.70
CA HIS A 8 13.47 22.44 -49.43
C HIS A 8 13.67 23.68 -48.53
N LEU A 9 13.19 23.62 -47.30
CA LEU A 9 13.33 24.71 -46.33
C LEU A 9 14.80 24.98 -45.94
N HIS A 10 15.60 23.92 -45.77
CA HIS A 10 17.03 24.03 -45.51
C HIS A 10 17.79 24.67 -46.68
N ALA A 11 17.35 24.42 -47.92
CA ALA A 11 17.95 25.03 -49.11
C ALA A 11 17.60 26.53 -49.25
N LEU A 12 16.50 26.98 -48.66
CA LEU A 12 15.97 28.36 -48.75
C LEU A 12 16.40 29.26 -47.58
N LYS A 13 17.11 28.71 -46.57
CA LYS A 13 17.68 29.43 -45.40
C LYS A 13 18.63 30.57 -45.76
N ASN A 14 19.06 30.67 -47.02
CA ASN A 14 20.00 31.70 -47.51
C ASN A 14 19.31 32.87 -48.25
N ILE A 15 17.98 32.95 -48.26
CA ILE A 15 17.26 34.08 -48.85
C ILE A 15 17.15 35.17 -47.78
N ASN A 16 18.03 36.17 -47.86
CA ASN A 16 18.14 37.22 -46.85
C ASN A 16 17.01 38.28 -46.85
N GLU A 17 16.04 38.23 -47.77
CA GLU A 17 14.92 39.21 -47.80
C GLU A 17 13.76 38.71 -48.69
N PRO A 18 12.48 38.84 -48.27
CA PRO A 18 11.30 38.46 -49.07
C PRO A 18 11.08 39.48 -50.19
N LYS A 19 10.85 39.02 -51.43
CA LYS A 19 10.75 39.89 -52.62
C LYS A 19 9.35 39.92 -53.26
N ASN A 20 8.40 39.10 -52.80
CA ASN A 20 7.04 39.06 -53.34
C ASN A 20 6.00 38.67 -52.25
N PRO A 21 4.73 39.12 -52.33
CA PRO A 21 3.63 38.67 -51.45
C PRO A 21 3.50 37.15 -51.26
N ASN A 22 3.89 36.32 -52.22
CA ASN A 22 3.96 34.86 -52.03
C ASN A 22 4.98 34.42 -50.98
N ASP A 23 6.07 35.17 -50.77
CA ASP A 23 7.08 34.89 -49.75
C ASP A 23 6.57 35.19 -48.33
N LEU A 24 5.63 36.15 -48.20
CA LEU A 24 5.02 36.54 -46.94
C LEU A 24 4.05 35.46 -46.43
N ILE A 25 3.20 34.93 -47.33
CA ILE A 25 2.26 33.84 -47.05
C ILE A 25 3.00 32.56 -46.60
N ILE A 26 4.16 32.28 -47.21
CA ILE A 26 5.00 31.14 -46.85
C ILE A 26 5.64 31.33 -45.45
N LEU A 27 5.97 32.56 -45.08
CA LEU A 27 6.51 32.90 -43.76
C LEU A 27 5.45 32.75 -42.66
N GLU A 28 4.21 33.19 -42.92
CA GLU A 28 3.08 33.03 -42.01
C GLU A 28 2.71 31.55 -41.80
N ASP A 29 2.72 30.74 -42.86
CA ASP A 29 2.52 29.29 -42.75
C ASP A 29 3.64 28.58 -41.96
N LEU A 30 4.88 29.06 -42.09
CA LEU A 30 6.02 28.53 -41.32
C LEU A 30 5.97 28.90 -39.84
N ILE A 31 5.53 30.12 -39.52
CA ILE A 31 5.28 30.57 -38.15
C ILE A 31 4.13 29.77 -37.55
N ALA A 32 3.01 29.61 -38.25
CA ALA A 32 1.87 28.80 -37.80
C ALA A 32 2.24 27.32 -37.59
N LEU A 33 3.10 26.75 -38.43
CA LEU A 33 3.60 25.38 -38.26
C LEU A 33 4.60 25.24 -37.10
N LEU A 34 5.38 26.28 -36.80
CA LEU A 34 6.29 26.30 -35.66
C LEU A 34 5.52 26.47 -34.35
N ASP A 35 4.55 27.39 -34.30
CA ASP A 35 3.66 27.59 -33.16
C ASP A 35 2.83 26.33 -32.92
N PHE A 36 2.25 25.72 -33.96
CA PHE A 36 1.55 24.43 -33.85
C PHE A 36 2.48 23.32 -33.33
N LYS A 37 3.77 23.30 -33.69
CA LYS A 37 4.72 22.26 -33.26
C LYS A 37 5.28 22.51 -31.86
N ILE A 38 5.37 23.76 -31.42
CA ILE A 38 5.69 24.15 -30.04
C ILE A 38 4.50 23.81 -29.14
N GLU A 39 3.29 24.22 -29.52
CA GLU A 39 2.05 23.91 -28.82
C GLU A 39 1.76 22.40 -28.79
N PHE A 40 2.09 21.65 -29.87
CA PHE A 40 1.95 20.19 -29.93
C PHE A 40 3.00 19.46 -29.07
N LYS A 41 4.25 19.94 -29.03
CA LYS A 41 5.27 19.39 -28.12
C LYS A 41 4.99 19.71 -26.65
N GLU A 42 4.37 20.85 -26.37
CA GLU A 42 3.92 21.22 -25.02
C GLU A 42 2.63 20.49 -24.60
N ARG A 43 1.81 20.01 -25.56
CA ARG A 43 0.58 19.24 -25.29
C ARG A 43 0.79 17.73 -25.10
N GLU A 44 1.87 17.12 -25.61
CA GLU A 44 2.06 15.65 -25.55
C GLU A 44 3.01 15.15 -24.44
N GLU A 45 3.85 15.99 -23.84
CA GLU A 45 4.73 15.60 -22.72
C GLU A 45 4.30 16.31 -21.43
N LEU A 46 4.15 15.55 -20.33
CA LEU A 46 4.07 16.11 -18.97
C LEU A 46 5.11 17.21 -18.82
N HIS A 47 4.67 18.39 -18.38
CA HIS A 47 5.62 19.43 -18.05
C HIS A 47 6.58 18.90 -16.98
N PHE A 48 7.86 19.30 -17.02
CA PHE A 48 8.90 18.76 -16.15
C PHE A 48 8.48 18.68 -14.66
N LYS A 49 7.77 19.71 -14.18
CA LYS A 49 7.25 19.79 -12.80
C LYS A 49 6.18 18.73 -12.50
N GLU A 50 5.28 18.48 -13.43
CA GLU A 50 4.21 17.48 -13.29
C GLU A 50 4.81 16.07 -13.24
N LYS A 51 5.79 15.80 -14.11
CA LYS A 51 6.53 14.53 -14.10
C LYS A 51 7.29 14.31 -12.78
N GLU A 52 7.91 15.37 -12.25
CA GLU A 52 8.58 15.32 -10.96
C GLU A 52 7.61 15.02 -9.81
N GLU A 53 6.44 15.68 -9.80
CA GLU A 53 5.40 15.45 -8.80
C GLU A 53 4.91 14.00 -8.81
N ILE A 54 4.51 13.47 -9.97
CA ILE A 54 4.06 12.08 -10.09
C ILE A 54 5.16 11.11 -9.64
N THR A 55 6.42 11.37 -10.01
CA THR A 55 7.55 10.53 -9.60
C THR A 55 7.74 10.51 -8.09
N ASN A 56 7.60 11.67 -7.43
CA ASN A 56 7.74 11.78 -5.98
C ASN A 56 6.59 11.08 -5.25
N LYS A 57 5.35 11.26 -5.71
CA LYS A 57 4.18 10.57 -5.15
C LYS A 57 4.25 9.06 -5.34
N TYR A 58 4.69 8.59 -6.50
CA TYR A 58 4.97 7.17 -6.75
C TYR A 58 5.98 6.61 -5.75
N LYS A 59 7.13 7.28 -5.57
CA LYS A 59 8.18 6.84 -4.63
C LYS A 59 7.66 6.77 -3.20
N GLN A 60 6.89 7.79 -2.78
CA GLN A 60 6.30 7.84 -1.45
C GLN A 60 5.31 6.69 -1.22
N ALA A 61 4.35 6.48 -2.12
CA ALA A 61 3.38 5.40 -2.00
C ALA A 61 4.07 4.03 -2.00
N LYS A 62 5.07 3.82 -2.86
CA LYS A 62 5.87 2.58 -2.91
C LYS A 62 6.59 2.31 -1.58
N GLU A 63 7.31 3.30 -1.06
CA GLU A 63 8.05 3.16 0.20
C GLU A 63 7.10 2.83 1.37
N MET A 64 5.92 3.46 1.41
CA MET A 64 4.91 3.17 2.42
C MET A 64 4.36 1.75 2.29
N LEU A 65 4.10 1.27 1.06
CA LEU A 65 3.63 -0.09 0.79
C LEU A 65 4.65 -1.16 1.21
N GLU A 66 5.92 -0.98 0.87
CA GLU A 66 7.00 -1.94 1.18
C GLU A 66 7.28 -2.04 2.69
N LYS A 67 7.09 -0.94 3.44
CA LYS A 67 7.34 -0.89 4.89
C LYS A 67 6.22 -1.47 5.75
N ILE A 68 5.09 -1.89 5.17
CA ILE A 68 4.01 -2.49 5.95
C ILE A 68 4.38 -3.92 6.34
N PRO A 69 4.34 -4.30 7.63
CA PRO A 69 4.70 -5.66 8.03
C PRO A 69 3.70 -6.73 7.55
N ASP A 70 2.40 -6.48 7.66
CA ASP A 70 1.35 -7.42 7.24
C ASP A 70 1.01 -7.26 5.75
N GLN A 71 1.89 -7.79 4.89
CA GLN A 71 1.70 -7.77 3.45
C GLN A 71 0.51 -8.64 2.98
N GLN A 72 0.01 -9.56 3.82
CA GLN A 72 -1.10 -10.46 3.49
C GLN A 72 -2.48 -9.82 3.74
N ASP A 73 -2.53 -8.66 4.39
CA ASP A 73 -3.79 -7.97 4.67
C ASP A 73 -4.54 -7.63 3.35
N LYS A 74 -5.82 -7.99 3.28
CA LYS A 74 -6.67 -7.77 2.09
C LYS A 74 -6.78 -6.28 1.73
N GLU A 75 -6.73 -5.37 2.71
CA GLU A 75 -6.74 -3.92 2.46
C GLU A 75 -5.44 -3.46 1.81
N ILE A 76 -4.30 -4.00 2.26
CA ILE A 76 -2.99 -3.74 1.64
C ILE A 76 -2.92 -4.30 0.22
N GLN A 77 -3.45 -5.51 0.00
CA GLN A 77 -3.58 -6.10 -1.34
C GLN A 77 -4.45 -5.22 -2.27
N LYS A 78 -5.48 -4.56 -1.72
CA LYS A 78 -6.28 -3.58 -2.47
C LYS A 78 -5.45 -2.35 -2.83
N PHE A 79 -4.67 -1.79 -1.89
CA PHE A 79 -3.78 -0.66 -2.20
C PHE A 79 -2.75 -1.01 -3.26
N TYR A 80 -2.14 -2.20 -3.23
CA TYR A 80 -1.24 -2.66 -4.30
C TYR A 80 -1.94 -2.74 -5.66
N LYS A 81 -3.17 -3.25 -5.69
CA LYS A 81 -3.95 -3.34 -6.92
C LYS A 81 -4.24 -1.96 -7.51
N ASP A 82 -4.66 -1.01 -6.67
CA ASP A 82 -5.00 0.34 -7.11
C ASP A 82 -3.74 1.13 -7.50
N PHE A 83 -2.63 0.97 -6.76
CA PHE A 83 -1.32 1.52 -7.10
C PHE A 83 -0.80 0.97 -8.44
N SER A 84 -0.95 -0.34 -8.69
CA SER A 84 -0.54 -0.98 -9.95
C SER A 84 -1.33 -0.46 -11.15
N LYS A 85 -2.64 -0.23 -10.99
CA LYS A 85 -3.46 0.39 -12.04
C LYS A 85 -3.00 1.82 -12.37
N LEU A 86 -2.67 2.61 -11.35
CA LEU A 86 -2.13 3.96 -11.57
C LEU A 86 -0.79 3.94 -12.28
N LEU A 87 0.09 3.00 -11.93
CA LEU A 87 1.38 2.83 -12.61
C LEU A 87 1.23 2.44 -14.09
N GLN A 88 0.18 1.68 -14.42
CA GLN A 88 -0.11 1.26 -15.80
C GLN A 88 -0.81 2.36 -16.62
N THR A 89 -1.34 3.39 -15.97
CA THR A 89 -2.01 4.50 -16.65
C THR A 89 -0.93 5.44 -17.23
N PRO A 90 -0.89 5.66 -18.55
CA PRO A 90 0.04 6.61 -19.14
C PRO A 90 -0.22 8.00 -18.58
N ALA A 91 0.81 8.62 -18.01
CA ALA A 91 0.69 9.96 -17.44
C ALA A 91 0.97 11.01 -18.53
N THR A 92 -0.01 11.86 -18.78
CA THR A 92 0.01 12.96 -19.75
C THR A 92 -0.46 14.24 -19.07
N SER A 93 -0.20 15.41 -19.65
CA SER A 93 -0.66 16.69 -19.07
C SER A 93 -2.19 16.76 -18.95
N GLN A 94 -2.93 16.07 -19.83
CA GLN A 94 -4.39 16.04 -19.82
C GLN A 94 -4.99 15.26 -18.64
N ASN A 95 -4.31 14.20 -18.18
CA ASN A 95 -4.77 13.38 -17.05
C ASN A 95 -3.91 13.53 -15.79
N PHE A 96 -2.95 14.45 -15.81
CA PHE A 96 -2.02 14.70 -14.71
C PHE A 96 -2.75 14.94 -13.40
N GLU A 97 -3.72 15.85 -13.38
CA GLU A 97 -4.47 16.18 -12.16
C GLU A 97 -5.17 14.95 -11.60
N GLU A 98 -5.81 14.14 -12.44
CA GLU A 98 -6.52 12.92 -12.00
C GLU A 98 -5.56 11.87 -11.41
N ILE A 99 -4.43 11.62 -12.09
CA ILE A 99 -3.39 10.70 -11.61
C ILE A 99 -2.80 11.22 -10.29
N SER A 100 -2.53 12.52 -10.23
CA SER A 100 -1.95 13.19 -9.07
C SER A 100 -2.86 13.07 -7.83
N HIS A 101 -4.16 13.37 -7.98
CA HIS A 101 -5.16 13.18 -6.93
C HIS A 101 -5.31 11.72 -6.52
N SER A 102 -5.24 10.79 -7.48
CA SER A 102 -5.34 9.36 -7.19
C SER A 102 -4.15 8.86 -6.35
N TYR A 103 -2.94 9.35 -6.62
CA TYR A 103 -1.80 9.08 -5.76
C TYR A 103 -1.99 9.67 -4.36
N ASP A 104 -2.47 10.91 -4.24
CA ASP A 104 -2.72 11.54 -2.94
C ASP A 104 -3.76 10.77 -2.11
N ALA A 105 -4.79 10.23 -2.76
CA ALA A 105 -5.78 9.38 -2.12
C ALA A 105 -5.16 8.10 -1.56
N ILE A 106 -4.34 7.39 -2.36
CA ILE A 106 -3.63 6.19 -1.90
C ILE A 106 -2.68 6.52 -0.73
N ILE A 107 -1.89 7.59 -0.86
CA ILE A 107 -0.96 8.02 0.19
C ILE A 107 -1.71 8.34 1.49
N SER A 108 -2.84 9.03 1.39
CA SER A 108 -3.68 9.37 2.55
C SER A 108 -4.25 8.12 3.24
N GLN A 109 -4.75 7.16 2.45
CA GLN A 109 -5.23 5.87 2.96
C GLN A 109 -4.11 5.07 3.62
N LEU A 110 -2.91 5.03 3.03
CA LEU A 110 -1.74 4.38 3.61
C LEU A 110 -1.31 5.03 4.93
N LYS A 111 -1.38 6.36 5.04
CA LYS A 111 -1.08 7.08 6.29
C LYS A 111 -2.08 6.70 7.39
N GLN A 112 -3.36 6.70 7.07
CA GLN A 112 -4.42 6.29 8.01
C GLN A 112 -4.24 4.84 8.47
N HIS A 113 -4.00 3.92 7.53
CA HIS A 113 -3.76 2.51 7.85
C HIS A 113 -2.52 2.35 8.76
N LYS A 114 -1.45 3.10 8.50
CA LYS A 114 -0.24 3.09 9.35
C LYS A 114 -0.54 3.57 10.77
N GLU A 115 -1.31 4.63 10.92
CA GLU A 115 -1.69 5.16 12.24
C GLU A 115 -2.54 4.16 13.03
N GLN A 116 -3.55 3.57 12.38
CA GLN A 116 -4.39 2.53 12.99
C GLN A 116 -3.56 1.31 13.41
N THR A 117 -2.62 0.89 12.57
CA THR A 117 -1.71 -0.23 12.86
C THR A 117 -0.80 0.10 14.04
N THR A 118 -0.27 1.32 14.10
CA THR A 118 0.60 1.78 15.19
C THR A 118 -0.15 1.80 16.52
N HIS A 119 -1.37 2.34 16.54
CA HIS A 119 -2.21 2.35 17.74
C HIS A 119 -2.55 0.93 18.21
N LEU A 120 -2.81 0.01 17.28
CA LEU A 120 -3.07 -1.39 17.62
C LEU A 120 -1.82 -2.12 18.13
N LEU A 121 -0.65 -1.90 17.52
CA LEU A 121 0.63 -2.44 17.99
C LEU A 121 0.94 -2.00 19.41
N ASN A 122 0.75 -0.71 19.73
CA ASN A 122 0.96 -0.18 21.07
C ASN A 122 0.09 -0.87 22.14
N LYS A 123 -1.10 -1.38 21.77
CA LYS A 123 -1.96 -2.14 22.71
C LYS A 123 -1.41 -3.51 23.06
N TYR A 124 -0.50 -4.04 22.27
CA TYR A 124 0.08 -5.38 22.43
C TYR A 124 1.59 -5.32 22.65
N ASP A 125 2.11 -4.26 23.28
CA ASP A 125 3.54 -4.08 23.54
C ASP A 125 4.42 -4.15 22.27
N ASN A 126 3.90 -3.66 21.14
CA ASN A 126 4.49 -3.77 19.81
C ASN A 126 4.62 -5.21 19.27
N ASP A 127 3.87 -6.15 19.83
CA ASP A 127 3.81 -7.51 19.32
C ASP A 127 2.93 -7.60 18.06
N LEU A 128 3.61 -7.77 16.93
CA LEU A 128 2.99 -7.83 15.62
C LEU A 128 2.03 -9.03 15.50
N SER A 129 2.34 -10.16 16.13
CA SER A 129 1.52 -11.38 16.00
C SER A 129 0.14 -11.20 16.61
N TYR A 130 0.06 -10.56 17.77
CA TYR A 130 -1.22 -10.27 18.41
C TYR A 130 -1.97 -9.13 17.72
N ALA A 131 -1.27 -8.11 17.25
CA ALA A 131 -1.90 -7.02 16.49
C ALA A 131 -2.54 -7.52 15.17
N ILE A 132 -1.84 -8.37 14.42
CA ILE A 132 -2.37 -8.98 13.19
C ILE A 132 -3.52 -9.94 13.51
N THR A 133 -3.36 -10.80 14.53
CA THR A 133 -4.42 -11.71 14.98
C THR A 133 -5.68 -10.94 15.36
N HIS A 134 -5.53 -9.80 16.06
CA HIS A 134 -6.63 -8.91 16.38
C HIS A 134 -7.34 -8.43 15.12
N LYS A 135 -6.62 -7.86 14.14
CA LYS A 135 -7.23 -7.36 12.90
C LYS A 135 -8.02 -8.44 12.18
N ARG A 136 -7.43 -9.64 12.02
CA ARG A 136 -8.05 -10.75 11.30
C ARG A 136 -9.28 -11.29 12.04
N LEU A 137 -9.20 -11.41 13.36
CA LEU A 137 -10.35 -11.80 14.18
C LEU A 137 -11.46 -10.75 14.12
N HIS A 138 -11.14 -9.46 14.23
CA HIS A 138 -12.12 -8.39 14.13
C HIS A 138 -12.86 -8.44 12.79
N LYS A 139 -12.11 -8.58 11.69
CA LYS A 139 -12.68 -8.72 10.35
C LYS A 139 -13.57 -9.95 10.21
N HIS A 140 -13.10 -11.10 10.69
CA HIS A 140 -13.86 -12.35 10.65
C HIS A 140 -15.19 -12.24 11.41
N LEU A 141 -15.18 -11.63 12.59
CA LEU A 141 -16.38 -11.42 13.39
C LEU A 141 -17.34 -10.43 12.71
N MET A 142 -16.83 -9.36 12.10
CA MET A 142 -17.66 -8.44 11.30
C MET A 142 -18.34 -9.14 10.13
N GLU A 143 -17.64 -10.04 9.43
CA GLU A 143 -18.22 -10.88 8.36
C GLU A 143 -19.33 -11.81 8.89
N GLN A 144 -19.26 -12.22 10.16
CA GLN A 144 -20.30 -13.00 10.84
C GLN A 144 -21.38 -12.15 11.55
N ASN A 145 -21.36 -10.82 11.42
CA ASN A 145 -22.23 -9.89 12.15
C ASN A 145 -22.11 -9.99 13.69
N ILE A 146 -20.96 -10.42 14.20
CA ILE A 146 -20.65 -10.47 15.63
C ILE A 146 -19.80 -9.24 15.96
N TYR A 147 -20.32 -8.33 16.80
CA TYR A 147 -19.57 -7.15 17.23
C TYR A 147 -19.10 -7.31 18.67
N ASN A 148 -17.82 -7.64 18.87
CA ASN A 148 -17.22 -7.76 20.21
C ASN A 148 -15.77 -7.24 20.27
N PRO A 149 -15.53 -5.94 19.99
CA PRO A 149 -14.17 -5.39 19.95
C PRO A 149 -13.46 -5.45 21.32
N ALA A 150 -14.19 -5.26 22.42
CA ALA A 150 -13.62 -5.33 23.78
C ALA A 150 -13.24 -6.78 24.16
N GLY A 151 -14.04 -7.76 23.73
CA GLY A 151 -13.75 -9.17 23.95
C GLY A 151 -12.49 -9.63 23.23
N ILE A 152 -12.26 -9.17 21.99
CA ILE A 152 -11.03 -9.50 21.24
C ILE A 152 -9.80 -9.02 22.01
N PHE A 153 -9.78 -7.76 22.44
CA PHE A 153 -8.65 -7.21 23.19
C PHE A 153 -8.41 -7.97 24.49
N THR A 154 -9.49 -8.22 25.25
CA THR A 154 -9.42 -8.94 26.53
C THR A 154 -8.87 -10.36 26.36
N LEU A 155 -9.38 -11.09 25.37
CA LEU A 155 -8.96 -12.46 25.07
C LEU A 155 -7.49 -12.50 24.65
N LEU A 156 -7.10 -11.71 23.64
CA LEU A 156 -5.75 -11.75 23.10
C LEU A 156 -4.70 -11.26 24.10
N SER A 157 -5.03 -10.30 24.97
CA SER A 157 -4.12 -9.86 26.04
C SER A 157 -3.92 -10.95 27.10
N ALA A 158 -4.99 -11.66 27.47
CA ALA A 158 -4.90 -12.79 28.39
C ALA A 158 -4.05 -13.93 27.80
N LEU A 159 -4.24 -14.24 26.51
CA LEU A 159 -3.43 -15.23 25.80
C LEU A 159 -1.96 -14.81 25.75
N LYS A 160 -1.67 -13.54 25.40
CA LYS A 160 -0.31 -13.02 25.35
C LYS A 160 0.41 -13.22 26.67
N SER A 161 -0.17 -12.73 27.77
CA SER A 161 0.43 -12.88 29.09
C SER A 161 0.68 -14.34 29.47
N ALA A 162 -0.26 -15.24 29.17
CA ALA A 162 -0.14 -16.64 29.53
C ALA A 162 0.88 -17.40 28.67
N ILE A 163 0.91 -17.14 27.36
CA ILE A 163 1.85 -17.75 26.41
C ILE A 163 3.28 -17.24 26.69
N ASP A 164 3.46 -15.93 26.88
CA ASP A 164 4.75 -15.34 27.24
C ASP A 164 5.30 -15.95 28.54
N ALA A 165 4.44 -16.13 29.54
CA ALA A 165 4.82 -16.77 30.80
C ALA A 165 5.21 -18.25 30.62
N ARG A 166 4.57 -18.99 29.70
CA ARG A 166 4.95 -20.37 29.39
C ARG A 166 6.31 -20.45 28.71
N ILE A 167 6.52 -19.63 27.69
CA ILE A 167 7.79 -19.54 26.96
C ILE A 167 8.92 -19.22 27.94
N PHE A 168 8.72 -18.21 28.80
CA PHE A 168 9.71 -17.81 29.80
C PHE A 168 9.98 -18.91 30.84
N LYS A 169 8.94 -19.50 31.44
CA LYS A 169 9.10 -20.46 32.55
C LYS A 169 9.61 -21.83 32.11
N ARG A 170 9.25 -22.28 30.91
CA ARG A 170 9.52 -23.65 30.45
C ARG A 170 10.65 -23.73 29.44
N GLN A 171 11.21 -22.59 29.03
CA GLN A 171 12.11 -22.51 27.88
C GLN A 171 11.53 -23.25 26.67
N GLU A 172 10.19 -23.32 26.57
CA GLU A 172 9.49 -24.00 25.48
C GLU A 172 9.89 -23.29 24.18
N ILE A 173 10.59 -24.00 23.31
CA ILE A 173 11.00 -23.47 22.00
C ILE A 173 9.72 -23.38 21.16
N LEU A 174 9.38 -22.19 20.67
CA LEU A 174 8.23 -21.95 19.77
C LEU A 174 8.27 -22.71 18.44
N ASN A 175 9.31 -23.52 18.20
CA ASN A 175 9.52 -24.26 16.96
C ASN A 175 8.81 -25.62 16.95
N GLU A 176 8.34 -26.13 18.09
CA GLU A 176 7.52 -27.34 18.11
C GLU A 176 6.05 -26.97 17.85
N GLU A 177 5.63 -27.10 16.58
CA GLU A 177 4.28 -26.79 16.08
C GLU A 177 3.17 -27.40 16.97
N THR A 178 3.32 -28.66 17.37
CA THR A 178 2.35 -29.38 18.20
C THR A 178 2.27 -28.82 19.62
N THR A 179 3.41 -28.41 20.18
CA THR A 179 3.53 -27.87 21.54
C THR A 179 2.90 -26.47 21.63
N LEU A 180 3.24 -25.57 20.71
CA LEU A 180 2.70 -24.20 20.69
C LEU A 180 1.19 -24.18 20.44
N LYS A 181 0.71 -24.96 19.46
CA LYS A 181 -0.72 -25.04 19.14
C LYS A 181 -1.53 -25.59 20.32
N THR A 182 -0.97 -26.58 21.03
CA THR A 182 -1.59 -27.13 22.25
C THR A 182 -1.62 -26.11 23.38
N ALA A 183 -0.53 -25.36 23.59
CA ALA A 183 -0.47 -24.29 24.58
C ALA A 183 -1.53 -23.22 24.32
N ILE A 184 -1.66 -22.75 23.07
CA ILE A 184 -2.70 -21.78 22.67
C ILE A 184 -4.10 -22.33 22.98
N LYS A 185 -4.40 -23.59 22.63
CA LYS A 185 -5.72 -24.21 22.92
C LYS A 185 -6.01 -24.30 24.42
N VAL A 186 -5.02 -24.63 25.23
CA VAL A 186 -5.17 -24.71 26.69
C VAL A 186 -5.45 -23.32 27.27
N GLU A 187 -4.66 -22.32 26.90
CA GLU A 187 -4.85 -20.95 27.40
C GLU A 187 -6.15 -20.32 26.90
N LEU A 188 -6.58 -20.61 25.67
CA LEU A 188 -7.89 -20.22 25.16
C LEU A 188 -9.03 -20.77 26.02
N ARG A 189 -8.98 -22.06 26.35
CA ARG A 189 -9.98 -22.70 27.20
C ARG A 189 -10.04 -22.04 28.57
N ASP A 190 -8.88 -21.77 29.17
CA ASP A 190 -8.79 -21.16 30.48
C ASP A 190 -9.28 -19.70 30.46
N ALA A 191 -8.99 -18.94 29.39
CA ALA A 191 -9.50 -17.59 29.19
C ALA A 191 -11.04 -17.56 29.07
N PHE A 192 -11.64 -18.48 28.31
CA PHE A 192 -13.10 -18.58 28.21
C PHE A 192 -13.77 -18.98 29.52
N ASN A 193 -13.15 -19.88 30.29
CA ASN A 193 -13.67 -20.29 31.60
C ASN A 193 -13.64 -19.15 32.63
N LYS A 194 -12.60 -18.31 32.59
CA LYS A 194 -12.44 -17.18 33.52
C LYS A 194 -13.30 -15.97 33.16
N ASN A 195 -13.61 -15.77 31.87
CA ASN A 195 -14.35 -14.61 31.38
C ASN A 195 -15.62 -15.02 30.61
N PRO A 196 -16.79 -15.11 31.30
CA PRO A 196 -18.07 -15.43 30.68
C PRO A 196 -18.47 -14.47 29.55
N SER A 197 -17.97 -13.24 29.55
CA SER A 197 -18.21 -12.22 28.50
C SER A 197 -17.59 -12.58 27.15
N LEU A 198 -16.71 -13.58 27.08
CA LEU A 198 -16.06 -14.04 25.86
C LEU A 198 -16.82 -15.20 25.17
N LYS A 199 -18.03 -15.52 25.65
CA LYS A 199 -18.83 -16.65 25.16
C LYS A 199 -19.07 -16.61 23.65
N ASP A 200 -19.26 -15.42 23.07
CA ASP A 200 -19.49 -15.27 21.63
C ASP A 200 -18.25 -15.64 20.80
N LEU A 201 -17.04 -15.46 21.36
CA LEU A 201 -15.78 -15.81 20.71
C LEU A 201 -15.43 -17.31 20.84
N GLN A 202 -16.13 -18.04 21.72
CA GLN A 202 -15.86 -19.46 21.96
C GLN A 202 -16.11 -20.32 20.72
N LYS A 203 -17.06 -19.91 19.86
CA LYS A 203 -17.33 -20.55 18.57
C LYS A 203 -16.15 -20.43 17.61
N GLU A 204 -15.36 -19.36 17.75
CA GLU A 204 -14.20 -19.05 16.90
C GLU A 204 -12.88 -19.63 17.41
N LYS A 205 -12.92 -20.53 18.41
CA LYS A 205 -11.71 -21.09 19.04
C LYS A 205 -10.67 -21.64 18.05
N GLU A 206 -11.12 -22.32 16.98
CA GLU A 206 -10.21 -22.96 16.03
C GLU A 206 -9.60 -21.90 15.09
N PHE A 207 -10.41 -20.93 14.66
CA PHE A 207 -9.94 -19.79 13.89
C PHE A 207 -8.90 -18.98 14.66
N ILE A 208 -9.18 -18.66 15.94
CA ILE A 208 -8.26 -17.92 16.81
C ILE A 208 -6.97 -18.72 17.03
N THR A 209 -7.08 -20.02 17.32
CA THR A 209 -5.90 -20.87 17.51
C THR A 209 -5.02 -20.88 16.27
N GLN A 210 -5.61 -21.16 15.10
CA GLN A 210 -4.85 -21.29 13.86
C GLN A 210 -4.24 -19.96 13.43
N THR A 211 -4.99 -18.86 13.55
CA THR A 211 -4.50 -17.53 13.21
C THR A 211 -3.35 -17.12 14.11
N LEU A 212 -3.51 -17.23 15.43
CA LEU A 212 -2.46 -16.85 16.37
C LEU A 212 -1.21 -17.72 16.21
N PHE A 213 -1.38 -19.02 15.99
CA PHE A 213 -0.27 -19.93 15.70
C PHE A 213 0.51 -19.51 14.45
N ASN A 214 -0.19 -19.23 13.34
CA ASN A 214 0.43 -18.77 12.11
C ASN A 214 1.20 -17.47 12.34
N GLU A 215 0.62 -16.50 13.05
CA GLU A 215 1.28 -15.21 13.26
C GLU A 215 2.47 -15.28 14.20
N LEU A 216 2.40 -16.11 15.25
CA LEU A 216 3.54 -16.33 16.14
C LEU A 216 4.69 -16.98 15.36
N THR A 217 4.42 -18.02 14.58
CA THR A 217 5.46 -18.73 13.80
C THR A 217 6.04 -17.89 12.65
N GLN A 218 5.21 -17.15 11.90
CA GLN A 218 5.67 -16.30 10.81
C GLN A 218 6.52 -15.12 11.30
N ASN A 219 6.12 -14.47 12.40
CA ASN A 219 6.88 -13.33 12.93
C ASN A 219 8.15 -13.76 13.68
N HIS A 220 8.22 -15.00 14.21
CA HIS A 220 9.48 -15.55 14.71
C HIS A 220 10.53 -15.72 13.62
N HIS A 221 10.14 -15.97 12.36
CA HIS A 221 11.06 -15.99 11.24
C HIS A 221 11.47 -14.58 10.75
N GLN A 222 10.74 -13.53 11.11
CA GLN A 222 11.09 -12.14 10.81
C GLN A 222 11.87 -11.45 11.94
N GLY A 223 11.84 -11.99 13.17
CA GLY A 223 12.38 -11.34 14.37
C GLY A 223 13.85 -11.62 14.74
N ASN A 224 14.54 -12.57 14.08
CA ASN A 224 15.94 -12.90 14.40
C ASN A 224 16.95 -12.31 13.40
N SER A 225 16.95 -10.98 13.24
CA SER A 225 18.13 -10.23 12.73
C SER A 225 18.88 -9.48 13.83
N HIS A 226 18.51 -9.69 15.10
CA HIS A 226 19.25 -9.20 16.25
C HIS A 226 19.58 -10.35 17.20
N ALA A 227 20.58 -11.14 16.80
CA ALA A 227 21.45 -11.91 17.67
C ALA A 227 22.90 -11.50 17.36
#